data_AF-A0A348YAZ9-F1
#
_entry.id   AF-A0A348YAZ9-F1
#
_cell.length_a   1.000
_cell.length_b   1.000
_cell.length_c   1.000
_cell.angle_alpha   90.00
_cell.angle_beta   90.00
_cell.angle_gamma   90.00
#
_symmetry.space_group_name_H-M   'P 1'
#
loop_
_entity.id
_entity.type
_entity.pdbx_description
1 polymer ?
#
loop_
_entity_poly.entity_id
_entity_poly.type
_entity_poly.pdbx_seq_one_letter_code
_entity_poly.pdbx_strand_id
1 'polypeptide(L)' 'GNLMLALRAHGFDSCPMGGFDEPAMKRLLKLSDNHHIVMMIGAGERADNGVYNTQFRFEQDQFVHYV' A
#
# COMPACT_ATOMS: atom_id res chain seq x y z
N GLY A 1 8.57 -2.98 0.65
CA GLY A 1 7.95 -3.80 1.71
C GLY A 1 8.22 -3.27 3.12
N ASN A 2 9.40 -2.73 3.40
CA ASN A 2 9.83 -2.40 4.77
C ASN A 2 8.95 -1.36 5.46
N LEU A 3 8.44 -0.35 4.75
CA LEU A 3 7.63 0.72 5.35
C LEU A 3 6.29 0.19 5.91
N MET A 4 5.61 -0.71 5.18
CA MET A 4 4.34 -1.29 5.64
C MET A 4 4.56 -2.19 6.87
N LEU A 5 5.66 -2.94 6.92
CA LEU A 5 6.04 -3.74 8.11
C LEU A 5 6.41 -2.86 9.30
N ALA A 6 7.11 -1.74 9.06
CA ALA A 6 7.45 -0.79 10.11
C ALA A 6 6.19 -0.13 10.70
N LEU A 7 5.27 0.34 9.86
CA LEU A 7 4.00 0.92 10.30
C LEU A 7 3.21 -0.08 11.16
N ARG A 8 3.12 -1.33 10.72
CA ARG A 8 2.46 -2.40 11.48
C ARG A 8 3.15 -2.68 12.81
N ALA A 9 4.48 -2.67 12.86
CA ALA A 9 5.25 -2.86 14.09
C ALA A 9 5.04 -1.70 15.09
N HIS A 10 4.78 -0.49 14.60
CA HIS A 10 4.45 0.68 15.40
C HIS A 10 2.95 0.78 15.75
N GLY A 11 2.14 -0.22 15.44
CA GLY A 11 0.71 -0.24 15.75
C GLY A 11 -0.17 0.57 14.80
N PHE A 12 0.40 1.09 13.71
CA PHE A 12 -0.35 1.78 12.66
C PHE A 12 -0.78 0.80 11.57
N ASP A 13 -1.92 1.07 10.97
CA ASP A 13 -2.36 0.37 9.79
C ASP A 13 -1.99 1.14 8.53
N SER A 14 -1.70 0.39 7.46
CA SER A 14 -1.30 0.94 6.17
C SER A 14 -2.18 0.44 5.04
N CYS A 15 -2.63 1.35 4.18
CA CYS A 15 -3.40 1.02 2.97
C CYS A 15 -2.61 1.42 1.72
N PRO A 16 -2.01 0.45 0.99
CA PRO A 16 -1.35 0.73 -0.28
C PRO A 16 -2.39 0.94 -1.38
N MET A 17 -2.27 2.04 -2.12
CA MET A 17 -3.13 2.40 -3.23
C MET A 17 -2.30 2.60 -4.50
N GLY A 18 -2.66 1.85 -5.56
CA GLY A 18 -2.05 1.99 -6.89
C GLY A 18 -2.89 2.81 -7.88
N GLY A 19 -4.17 3.03 -7.60
CA GLY A 19 -5.07 3.77 -8.49
C GLY A 19 -5.17 5.24 -8.10
N PHE A 20 -4.42 6.12 -8.75
CA PHE A 20 -4.50 7.56 -8.54
C PHE A 20 -4.11 8.37 -9.79
N ASP A 21 -4.54 9.63 -9.83
CA ASP A 21 -4.17 10.59 -10.86
C ASP A 21 -2.76 11.15 -10.60
N GLU A 22 -1.76 10.56 -11.28
CA GLU A 22 -0.36 10.95 -11.15
C GLU A 22 -0.10 12.41 -11.56
N PRO A 23 -0.60 12.94 -12.70
CA PRO A 23 -0.46 14.35 -13.03
C PRO A 23 -1.00 15.32 -11.98
N ALA A 24 -2.19 15.04 -11.43
CA ALA A 24 -2.78 15.87 -10.38
C ALA A 24 -1.97 15.83 -9.08
N MET A 25 -1.49 14.64 -8.68
CA MET A 25 -0.65 14.48 -7.50
C MET A 25 0.73 15.13 -7.65
N LYS A 26 1.34 15.04 -8.83
CA LYS A 26 2.61 15.74 -9.11
C LYS A 26 2.49 17.24 -8.91
N ARG A 27 1.39 17.85 -9.37
CA ARG A 27 1.11 19.28 -9.15
C ARG A 27 0.93 19.61 -7.67
N LEU A 28 0.17 18.79 -6.94
CA LEU A 28 -0.08 19.00 -5.51
C LEU A 28 1.21 18.91 -4.67
N LEU A 29 2.04 17.90 -4.95
CA LEU A 29 3.28 17.63 -4.24
C LEU A 29 4.48 18.41 -4.79
N LYS A 30 4.27 19.25 -5.82
CA LYS A 30 5.31 20.04 -6.50
C LYS A 30 6.47 19.18 -7.02
N LEU A 31 6.16 18.00 -7.56
CA LEU A 31 7.13 17.08 -8.15
C LEU A 31 7.41 17.46 -9.61
N SER A 32 8.65 17.29 -10.04
CA SER A 32 9.03 17.47 -11.45
C SER A 32 8.71 16.24 -12.29
N ASP A 33 8.73 16.39 -13.62
CA ASP A 33 8.39 15.32 -14.57
C ASP A 33 9.30 14.08 -14.47
N ASN A 34 10.51 14.23 -13.94
CA ASN A 34 11.46 13.13 -13.70
C ASN A 34 11.09 12.24 -12.50
N HIS A 35 10.11 12.63 -11.69
CA HIS A 35 9.63 11.82 -10.58
C HIS A 35 8.45 10.98 -11.03
N HIS A 36 8.38 9.73 -10.60
CA HIS A 36 7.21 8.87 -10.81
C HIS A 36 6.68 8.41 -9.46
N ILE A 37 5.38 8.57 -9.27
CA ILE A 37 4.71 8.08 -8.07
C ILE A 37 4.39 6.61 -8.36
N VAL A 38 5.08 5.69 -7.69
CA VAL A 38 4.91 4.24 -7.91
C VAL A 38 3.81 3.66 -7.03
N MET A 39 3.63 4.22 -5.83
CA MET A 39 2.71 3.73 -4.83
C MET A 39 2.39 4.85 -3.84
N MET A 40 1.11 4.97 -3.48
CA MET A 40 0.71 5.75 -2.31
C MET A 40 0.42 4.81 -1.15
N ILE A 41 0.86 5.19 0.06
CA ILE A 41 0.63 4.42 1.28
C ILE A 41 -0.03 5.37 2.28
N GLY A 42 -1.33 5.18 2.53
CA GLY A 42 -1.97 5.80 3.68
C GLY A 42 -1.50 5.11 4.95
N ALA A 43 -1.07 5.87 5.97
CA ALA A 43 -0.67 5.36 7.27
C ALA A 43 -1.50 6.06 8.35
N GLY A 44 -2.08 5.31 9.28
CA GLY A 44 -2.92 5.89 10.33
C GLY A 44 -3.43 4.88 11.34
N GLU A 45 -4.12 5.38 12.35
CA GLU A 45 -4.81 4.53 13.32
C GLU A 45 -6.05 3.92 12.69
N ARG A 46 -6.26 2.63 12.96
CA ARG A 46 -7.36 1.86 12.40
C ARG A 46 -8.69 2.36 12.97
N ALA A 47 -9.61 2.77 12.12
CA ALA A 47 -11.00 2.95 12.54
C ALA A 47 -11.60 1.59 12.94
N ASP A 48 -12.49 1.56 13.94
CA ASP A 48 -13.12 0.33 14.45
C ASP A 48 -13.83 -0.51 13.36
N ASN A 49 -14.16 0.09 12.21
CA ASN A 49 -14.80 -0.53 11.05
C ASN A 49 -13.85 -0.79 9.85
N GLY A 50 -12.53 -0.65 10.02
CA GLY A 50 -11.59 -0.51 8.90
C GLY A 50 -11.30 -1.77 8.08
N VAL A 51 -11.78 -2.95 8.47
CA VAL A 51 -11.62 -4.18 7.67
C VAL A 51 -12.99 -4.76 7.37
N TYR A 52 -13.45 -4.49 6.15
CA TYR A 52 -14.75 -4.94 5.66
C TYR A 52 -14.77 -6.44 5.32
N ASN A 53 -13.61 -7.09 5.10
CA ASN A 53 -13.51 -8.50 4.71
C ASN A 53 -12.25 -9.19 5.23
N THR A 54 -12.34 -10.50 5.46
CA THR A 54 -11.21 -11.37 5.83
C THR A 54 -10.13 -11.35 4.74
N GLN A 55 -8.85 -11.31 5.12
CA GLN A 55 -7.74 -11.38 4.15
C GLN A 55 -7.76 -12.73 3.44
N PHE A 56 -8.06 -12.71 2.14
CA PHE A 56 -8.02 -13.90 1.30
C PHE A 56 -6.60 -14.06 0.73
N ARG A 57 -5.98 -15.22 0.95
CA ARG A 57 -4.70 -15.61 0.34
C ARG A 57 -4.91 -16.94 -0.38
N PHE A 58 -4.43 -17.02 -1.61
CA PHE A 58 -4.48 -18.26 -2.40
C PHE A 58 -3.49 -19.31 -1.83
N GLU A 59 -3.73 -20.58 -2.17
CA GLU A 59 -2.90 -21.70 -1.72
C GLU A 59 -1.48 -21.62 -2.31
N GLN A 60 -0.47 -22.06 -1.53
CA GLN A 60 0.95 -21.85 -1.85
C GLN A 60 1.43 -22.65 -3.07
N ASP A 61 0.80 -23.79 -3.35
CA ASP A 61 1.10 -24.66 -4.48
C ASP A 61 0.84 -23.99 -5.86
N GLN A 62 -0.02 -22.97 -5.90
CA GLN A 62 -0.28 -22.17 -7.10
C GLN A 62 0.82 -21.15 -7.41
N PHE A 63 1.72 -20.86 -6.47
CA PHE A 63 2.74 -19.81 -6.61
C PHE A 63 4.17 -20.30 -6.37
N VAL A 64 4.38 -21.42 -5.69
CA VAL A 64 5.72 -21.95 -5.36
C VAL A 64 5.95 -23.28 -6.06
N HIS A 65 6.83 -23.26 -7.06
CA HIS A 65 7.32 -24.47 -7.72
C HIS A 65 8.69 -24.85 -7.16
N TYR A 66 8.76 -26.00 -6.48
CA TYR A 66 10.03 -26.57 -6.03
C TYR A 66 10.64 -27.36 -7.19
N VAL A 67 11.84 -26.95 -7.61
CA VAL A 67 12.65 -27.61 -8.66
C VAL A 67 13.80 -28.37 -8.00
#